data_AF-A0A1Q3S8X8-F1
#
_entry.id   AF-A0A1Q3S8X8-F1
#
_cell.length_a   1.000
_cell.length_b   1.000
_cell.length_c   1.000
_cell.angle_alpha   90.00
_cell.angle_beta   90.00
_cell.angle_gamma   90.00
#
_symmetry.space_group_name_H-M   'P 1'
#
loop_
_entity.id
_entity.type
_entity.pdbx_description
1 polymer ?
#
loop_
_entity_poly.entity_id
_entity_poly.type
_entity_poly.pdbx_seq_one_letter_code
_entity_poly.pdbx_strand_id
1 'polypeptide(L)' 'MNKIKRILGIVWLLLALAAAYFCIFIFGLPKFTTGKQDDLVFGIIILFILTPLIVLGLGTFGYYALIGEYDSKE' A
#
# COMPACT_ATOMS: atom_id res chain seq x y z
N MET A 1 23.89 -1.14 -12.66
CA MET A 1 22.64 -1.93 -12.56
C MET A 1 21.52 -1.13 -11.87
N ASN A 2 21.33 0.13 -12.27
CA ASN A 2 20.61 1.11 -11.43
C ASN A 2 19.20 1.39 -11.98
N LYS A 3 18.99 1.20 -13.30
CA LYS A 3 17.68 1.43 -13.96
C LYS A 3 16.62 0.38 -13.59
N ILE A 4 17.01 -0.90 -13.50
CA ILE A 4 16.09 -1.99 -13.15
C ILE A 4 15.56 -1.83 -11.72
N LYS A 5 16.44 -1.55 -10.76
CA LYS A 5 16.06 -1.33 -9.35
C LYS A 5 15.15 -0.11 -9.20
N ARG A 6 15.39 0.96 -9.98
CA ARG A 6 14.55 2.16 -9.99
C ARG A 6 13.18 1.93 -10.62
N ILE A 7 13.12 1.14 -11.70
CA ILE A 7 11.85 0.70 -12.30
C ILE A 7 11.06 -0.15 -11.31
N LEU A 8 11.72 -1.05 -10.58
CA LEU A 8 11.07 -1.84 -9.52
C LEU A 8 10.52 -0.92 -8.41
N GLY A 9 11.23 0.13 -8.00
CA GLY A 9 10.72 1.11 -7.05
C GLY A 9 9.46 1.85 -7.53
N ILE A 10 9.41 2.23 -8.82
CA ILE A 10 8.22 2.83 -9.44
C ILE A 10 7.05 1.85 -9.45
N VAL A 11 7.30 0.57 -9.78
CA VAL A 11 6.29 -0.49 -9.72
C VAL A 11 5.74 -0.65 -8.31
N TRP A 12 6.59 -0.61 -7.28
CA TRP A 12 6.17 -0.69 -5.88
C TRP A 12 5.34 0.52 -5.41
N LEU A 13 5.65 1.73 -5.87
CA LEU A 13 4.82 2.91 -5.60
C LEU A 13 3.46 2.82 -6.30
N LEU A 14 3.42 2.36 -7.57
CA LEU A 14 2.17 2.14 -8.28
C LEU A 14 1.31 1.06 -7.61
N LEU A 15 1.93 -0.01 -7.12
CA LEU A 15 1.26 -1.04 -6.33
C LEU A 15 0.76 -0.49 -4.99
N ALA A 16 1.50 0.39 -4.32
CA ALA A 16 1.05 1.06 -3.10
C ALA A 16 -0.22 1.89 -3.36
N LEU A 17 -0.23 2.65 -4.46
CA LEU A 17 -1.38 3.46 -4.87
C LEU A 17 -2.60 2.59 -5.22
N ALA A 18 -2.38 1.51 -5.96
CA ALA A 18 -3.43 0.55 -6.32
C ALA A 18 -3.99 -0.16 -5.07
N ALA A 19 -3.12 -0.57 -4.14
CA ALA A 19 -3.52 -1.18 -2.87
C ALA A 19 -4.31 -0.21 -1.99
N ALA A 20 -3.92 1.07 -1.94
CA ALA A 20 -4.69 2.11 -1.24
C ALA A 20 -6.11 2.22 -1.79
N TYR A 21 -6.24 2.32 -3.12
CA TYR A 21 -7.54 2.40 -3.78
C TYR A 21 -8.40 1.16 -3.50
N PHE A 22 -7.82 -0.04 -3.65
CA PHE A 22 -8.54 -1.29 -3.43
C PHE A 22 -8.99 -1.45 -1.98
N CYS A 23 -8.10 -1.22 -1.01
CA CYS A 23 -8.43 -1.36 0.40
C CYS A 23 -9.47 -0.36 0.87
N ILE A 24 -9.48 0.86 0.35
CA ILE A 24 -10.44 1.90 0.76
C ILE A 24 -11.78 1.71 0.06
N PHE A 25 -11.78 1.67 -1.28
CA PHE A 25 -13.02 1.78 -2.06
C PHE A 25 -13.72 0.44 -2.29
N ILE A 26 -12.96 -0.65 -2.46
CA ILE A 26 -13.52 -1.97 -2.76
C ILE A 26 -13.72 -2.79 -1.48
N PHE A 27 -12.80 -2.67 -0.53
CA PHE A 27 -12.77 -3.56 0.64
C PHE A 27 -13.26 -2.91 1.94
N GLY A 28 -12.84 -1.67 2.21
CA GLY A 28 -13.12 -0.95 3.46
C GLY A 28 -14.50 -0.29 3.50
N LEU A 29 -14.78 0.62 2.58
CA LEU A 29 -16.04 1.37 2.53
C LEU A 29 -17.32 0.50 2.48
N PRO A 30 -17.42 -0.54 1.63
CA PRO A 30 -18.65 -1.35 1.58
C PRO A 30 -18.91 -2.12 2.88
N LYS A 31 -17.88 -2.39 3.71
CA LYS A 31 -18.06 -3.03 5.03
C LYS A 31 -18.82 -2.16 6.02
N PHE A 32 -18.87 -0.84 5.83
CA PHE A 32 -19.69 0.05 6.66
C PHE A 32 -21.18 -0.01 6.30
N THR A 33 -21.51 -0.51 5.11
CA THR A 33 -22.90 -0.53 4.60
C THR A 33 -23.64 -1.85 4.83
N THR A 34 -22.97 -2.90 5.31
CA THR A 34 -23.60 -4.23 5.48
C THR A 34 -24.47 -4.35 6.74
N GLY A 35 -24.42 -3.38 7.66
CA GLY A 35 -25.23 -3.36 8.88
C GLY A 35 -24.85 -4.43 9.92
N LYS A 36 -23.79 -5.20 9.68
CA LYS A 36 -23.24 -6.20 10.61
C LYS A 36 -22.13 -5.56 11.45
N GLN A 37 -22.22 -5.71 12.77
CA GLN A 37 -21.22 -5.16 13.69
C GLN A 37 -19.82 -5.75 13.44
N ASP A 38 -19.73 -7.05 13.12
CA ASP A 38 -18.46 -7.71 12.80
C ASP A 38 -17.79 -7.11 11.55
N ASP A 39 -18.57 -6.85 10.51
CA ASP A 39 -18.09 -6.21 9.28
C ASP A 39 -17.65 -4.77 9.53
N LEU A 40 -18.37 -4.05 10.40
CA LEU A 40 -18.03 -2.67 10.75
C LEU A 40 -16.70 -2.59 11.51
N VAL A 41 -16.47 -3.47 12.50
CA VAL A 41 -15.19 -3.57 13.20
C VAL A 41 -14.08 -3.93 12.21
N PHE A 42 -14.32 -4.89 11.32
CA PHE A 42 -13.35 -5.29 10.30
C PHE A 42 -13.03 -4.14 9.32
N GLY A 43 -14.04 -3.37 8.90
CA GLY A 43 -13.88 -2.19 8.05
C GLY A 43 -13.04 -1.09 8.69
N ILE A 44 -13.23 -0.84 9.99
CA ILE A 44 -12.40 0.12 10.75
C ILE A 44 -10.95 -0.36 10.80
N ILE A 45 -10.69 -1.63 11.10
CA ILE A 45 -9.33 -2.18 11.12
C ILE A 45 -8.68 -2.05 9.73
N ILE A 46 -9.41 -2.36 8.67
CA ILE A 46 -8.90 -2.23 7.30
C ILE A 46 -8.52 -0.78 6.99
N LEU A 47 -9.41 0.18 7.24
CA LEU A 47 -9.18 1.58 6.87
C LEU A 47 -8.09 2.25 7.73
N PHE A 48 -8.06 1.98 9.04
CA PHE A 48 -7.21 2.72 9.98
C PHE A 48 -5.92 2.01 10.37
N ILE A 49 -5.84 0.69 10.19
CA ILE A 49 -4.64 -0.09 10.55
C ILE A 49 -4.04 -0.72 9.30
N LEU A 50 -4.81 -1.54 8.58
CA LEU A 50 -4.26 -2.35 7.50
C LEU A 50 -3.86 -1.50 6.28
N THR A 51 -4.73 -0.59 5.85
CA THR A 51 -4.47 0.29 4.70
C THR A 51 -3.25 1.17 4.93
N PRO A 52 -3.14 1.95 6.02
CA PRO A 52 -1.94 2.76 6.25
C PRO A 52 -0.69 1.89 6.41
N LEU A 53 -0.79 0.72 7.06
CA LEU A 53 0.36 -0.20 7.17
C LEU A 53 0.86 -0.68 5.81
N ILE A 54 -0.04 -1.12 4.94
CA ILE A 54 0.30 -1.61 3.59
C ILE A 54 0.84 -0.46 2.73
N VAL A 55 0.14 0.68 2.69
CA VAL A 55 0.50 1.82 1.84
C VAL A 55 1.81 2.46 2.30
N LEU A 56 2.03 2.59 3.62
CA LEU A 56 3.29 3.11 4.14
C LEU A 56 4.43 2.12 3.91
N GLY A 57 4.21 0.81 4.10
CA GLY A 57 5.24 -0.21 3.85
C GLY A 57 5.66 -0.27 2.38
N LEU A 58 4.69 -0.37 1.47
CA LEU A 58 4.94 -0.39 0.02
C LEU A 58 5.48 0.96 -0.47
N GLY A 59 4.95 2.06 0.05
CA GLY A 59 5.36 3.41 -0.30
C GLY A 59 6.78 3.74 0.15
N THR A 60 7.15 3.40 1.38
CA THR A 60 8.54 3.57 1.87
C THR A 60 9.51 2.71 1.08
N PHE A 61 9.17 1.44 0.82
CA PHE A 61 10.00 0.57 -0.03
C PHE A 61 10.20 1.14 -1.44
N GLY A 62 9.11 1.53 -2.10
CA GLY A 62 9.16 2.13 -3.43
C GLY A 62 9.92 3.46 -3.46
N TYR A 63 9.76 4.29 -2.43
CA TYR A 63 10.46 5.56 -2.27
C TYR A 63 11.98 5.39 -2.08
N TYR A 64 12.41 4.50 -1.18
CA TYR A 64 13.83 4.20 -0.97
C TYR A 64 14.49 3.53 -2.20
N ALA A 65 13.74 2.68 -2.92
CA ALA A 65 14.18 2.13 -4.21
C ALA A 65 14.34 3.20 -5.30
N LEU A 66 13.58 4.29 -5.23
CA LEU A 66 13.62 5.38 -6.21
C LEU A 66 14.74 6.39 -5.94
N ILE A 67 15.06 6.62 -4.66
CA ILE A 67 16.21 7.42 -4.19
C ILE A 67 17.54 6.72 -4.47
N GLY A 68 17.52 5.40 -4.66
CA GLY A 68 18.74 4.64 -4.94
C GLY A 68 19.50 4.25 -3.68
N GLU A 69 18.84 4.20 -2.51
CA GLU A 69 19.44 3.59 -1.31
C GLU A 69 19.73 2.09 -1.53
N TYR A 70 18.93 1.41 -2.35
CA TYR A 70 19.18 0.02 -2.78
C TYR A 70 20.21 -0.10 -3.92
N ASP A 71 20.81 1.01 -4.35
CA ASP A 71 21.87 1.04 -5.35
C ASP A 71 23.18 0.61 -4.67
N SER A 72 23.28 -0.71 -4.44
CA SER A 72 24.49 -1.38 -4.02
C SER A 72 25.64 -0.94 -4.93
N LYS A 73 26.62 -0.23 -4.38
CA LYS A 73 27.94 -0.08 -5.01
C LYS A 73 28.67 -1.42 -4.84
N GLU A 74 28.44 -2.32 -5.77
CA GLU A 74 29.44 -3.29 -6.23
C GLU A 74 29.53 -3.20 -7.76
#